data_AF-A0A3Q2T3R4-F1
#
_entry.id   AF-A0A3Q2T3R4-F1
#
_cell.length_a   1.000
_cell.length_b   1.000
_cell.length_c   1.000
_cell.angle_alpha   90.00
_cell.angle_beta   90.00
_cell.angle_gamma   90.00
#
_symmetry.space_group_name_H-M   'P 1'
#
loop_
_entity.id
_entity.type
_entity.pdbx_description
1 polymer ?
#
loop_
_entity_poly.entity_id
_entity_poly.type
_entity_poly.pdbx_seq_one_letter_code
_entity_poly.pdbx_strand_id
1 'polypeptide(L)'
;MNKPQSKESLKEKVRGIFGLGPQRQQTKQSDSKLPEFIITADIIKELQPDCGLSSRIRVMNQICDLAKIKKFEENAVEAVWKAVEDMLSPEQPPEARHAVLQLLRAIIQGQGEWLGPLRAYFFKVIRDYQPCNEDLSERLEVFKALTENGKDITYLEEDIGKKKIHK
;
A
#
# COMPACT_ATOMS: atom_id res chain seq x y z
N MET A 1 50.63 32.93 -32.82
CA MET A 1 49.28 32.77 -32.22
C MET A 1 48.97 31.28 -32.19
N ASN A 2 49.05 30.68 -30.99
CA ASN A 2 48.86 29.25 -30.74
C ASN A 2 47.38 28.95 -30.45
N LYS A 3 46.82 27.92 -31.10
CA LYS A 3 45.65 27.19 -30.62
C LYS A 3 46.13 25.84 -30.05
N PRO A 4 45.96 25.56 -28.76
CA PRO A 4 46.07 24.21 -28.24
C PRO A 4 44.73 23.47 -28.33
N GLN A 5 44.79 22.25 -28.86
CA GLN A 5 43.75 21.22 -28.74
C GLN A 5 43.61 20.82 -27.26
N SER A 6 42.41 20.97 -26.71
CA SER A 6 42.08 20.41 -25.40
C SER A 6 41.68 18.93 -25.55
N LYS A 7 42.56 18.05 -25.06
CA LYS A 7 42.22 16.70 -24.61
C LYS A 7 41.85 16.79 -23.13
N GLU A 8 40.58 16.73 -22.79
CA GLU A 8 40.11 16.42 -21.44
C GLU A 8 39.11 15.28 -21.56
N SER A 9 39.45 14.04 -21.19
CA SER A 9 39.74 13.47 -19.86
C SER A 9 38.59 12.54 -19.51
N LEU A 10 38.72 11.29 -19.98
CA LEU A 10 37.91 10.13 -19.60
C LEU A 10 38.16 9.77 -18.13
N LYS A 11 37.63 10.55 -17.20
CA LYS A 11 37.71 10.25 -15.76
C LYS A 11 36.47 10.76 -15.03
N GLU A 12 35.36 10.05 -15.15
CA GLU A 12 34.29 10.13 -14.14
C GLU A 12 33.32 8.93 -14.22
N LYS A 13 33.87 7.73 -14.31
CA LYS A 13 33.15 6.51 -13.91
C LYS A 13 33.99 5.75 -12.88
N VAL A 14 33.27 5.20 -11.91
CA VAL A 14 33.68 4.27 -10.85
C VAL A 14 34.11 4.90 -9.51
N ARG A 15 33.10 5.17 -8.66
CA ARG A 15 33.11 4.82 -7.22
C ARG A 15 31.82 4.01 -7.01
N GLY A 16 31.87 2.69 -6.79
CA GLY A 16 32.29 2.08 -5.53
C GLY A 16 31.08 2.08 -4.58
N ILE A 17 30.05 1.26 -4.80
CA ILE A 17 29.79 -0.03 -4.13
C ILE A 17 30.47 -0.20 -2.74
N PHE A 18 29.64 -0.54 -1.75
CA PHE A 18 29.88 -0.84 -0.34
C PHE A 18 30.05 0.32 0.66
N GLY A 19 29.00 0.50 1.47
CA GLY A 19 29.15 0.76 2.91
C GLY A 19 29.10 2.21 3.39
N LEU A 20 28.05 2.53 4.13
CA LEU A 20 27.96 3.63 5.12
C LEU A 20 28.01 5.05 4.54
N GLY A 21 26.92 5.44 3.85
CA GLY A 21 26.58 6.85 3.66
C GLY A 21 25.83 7.40 4.87
N PRO A 22 25.99 8.70 5.23
CA PRO A 22 25.27 9.31 6.33
C PRO A 22 23.76 9.20 6.08
N GLN A 23 23.05 8.81 7.14
CA GLN A 23 21.59 8.74 7.21
C GLN A 23 21.02 10.00 6.55
N ARG A 24 20.45 9.82 5.35
CA ARG A 24 19.77 10.89 4.63
C ARG A 24 18.68 11.36 5.57
N GLN A 25 18.91 12.52 6.19
CA GLN A 25 17.87 13.22 6.94
C GLN A 25 16.69 13.28 5.97
N GLN A 26 15.61 12.58 6.32
CA GLN A 26 14.34 12.69 5.62
C GLN A 26 14.01 14.18 5.69
N THR A 27 14.29 14.88 4.60
CA THR A 27 13.78 16.21 4.34
C THR A 27 12.27 16.09 4.55
N LYS A 28 11.77 16.70 5.63
CA LYS A 28 10.35 16.98 5.84
C LYS A 28 9.84 17.63 4.56
N GLN A 29 9.28 16.85 3.67
CA GLN A 29 8.79 17.31 2.39
C GLN A 29 7.33 17.67 2.59
N SER A 30 7.11 18.97 2.82
CA SER A 30 5.87 19.74 2.63
C SER A 30 4.56 18.95 2.68
N ASP A 31 3.85 19.08 3.79
CA ASP A 31 2.48 18.60 4.08
C ASP A 31 1.37 19.19 3.16
N SER A 32 1.70 19.63 1.95
CA SER A 32 0.80 20.43 1.12
C SER A 32 0.76 19.93 -0.32
N LYS A 33 -0.28 19.17 -0.70
CA LYS A 33 -0.82 19.21 -2.09
C LYS A 33 -2.13 18.48 -2.36
N LEU A 34 -2.58 17.52 -1.54
CA LEU A 34 -3.89 16.90 -1.72
C LEU A 34 -4.88 17.43 -0.68
N PRO A 35 -6.11 17.82 -1.09
CA PRO A 35 -7.16 18.14 -0.14
C PRO A 35 -7.47 16.89 0.68
N GLU A 36 -7.47 17.05 2.01
CA GLU A 36 -7.83 16.00 2.94
C GLU A 36 -9.31 15.62 2.76
N PHE A 37 -9.60 14.32 2.80
CA PHE A 37 -10.94 13.77 2.73
C PHE A 37 -11.29 13.16 4.08
N ILE A 38 -12.41 13.62 4.62
CA ILE A 38 -12.97 13.16 5.88
C ILE A 38 -13.87 11.96 5.60
N ILE A 39 -13.56 10.81 6.19
CA ILE A 39 -14.40 9.64 6.10
C ILE A 39 -15.43 9.75 7.22
N THR A 40 -16.60 10.27 6.86
CA THR A 40 -17.65 10.55 7.84
C THR A 40 -18.16 9.29 8.51
N ALA A 41 -18.71 9.44 9.73
CA ALA A 41 -19.35 8.34 10.45
C ALA A 41 -20.48 7.68 9.66
N ASP A 42 -21.16 8.41 8.78
CA ASP A 42 -22.23 7.85 7.95
C ASP A 42 -21.68 6.95 6.83
N ILE A 43 -20.54 7.32 6.22
CA ILE A 43 -19.83 6.43 5.29
C ILE A 43 -19.41 5.14 6.00
N ILE A 44 -18.87 5.24 7.23
CA ILE A 44 -18.48 4.07 8.02
C ILE A 44 -19.69 3.20 8.36
N LYS A 45 -20.85 3.78 8.72
CA LYS A 45 -22.08 3.02 8.96
C LYS A 45 -22.54 2.24 7.73
N GLU A 46 -22.44 2.82 6.54
CA GLU A 46 -22.80 2.10 5.30
C GLU A 46 -21.88 0.93 4.94
N LEU A 47 -20.69 0.86 5.56
CA LEU A 47 -19.76 -0.25 5.42
C LEU A 47 -19.96 -1.35 6.47
N GLN A 48 -20.80 -1.16 7.50
CA GLN A 48 -20.95 -2.11 8.60
C GLN A 48 -21.72 -3.39 8.18
N PRO A 49 -21.59 -4.51 8.93
CA PRO A 49 -22.23 -5.78 8.59
C PRO A 49 -23.77 -5.80 8.59
N ASP A 50 -24.40 -4.82 9.24
CA ASP A 50 -25.83 -4.56 9.21
C ASP A 50 -26.33 -4.02 7.86
N CYS A 51 -25.42 -3.54 7.00
CA CYS A 51 -25.71 -3.16 5.63
C CYS A 51 -25.62 -4.35 4.66
N GLY A 52 -26.49 -4.38 3.65
CA GLY A 52 -26.45 -5.42 2.62
C GLY A 52 -25.15 -5.39 1.79
N LEU A 53 -24.67 -6.56 1.38
CA LEU A 53 -23.40 -6.74 0.65
C LEU A 53 -23.23 -5.77 -0.53
N SER A 54 -24.27 -5.64 -1.38
CA SER A 54 -24.21 -4.74 -2.54
C SER A 54 -24.03 -3.27 -2.16
N SER A 55 -24.60 -2.84 -1.03
CA SER A 55 -24.43 -1.47 -0.52
C SER A 55 -23.00 -1.27 -0.04
N ARG A 56 -22.48 -2.22 0.74
CA ARG A 56 -21.10 -2.20 1.26
C ARG A 56 -20.08 -2.14 0.12
N ILE A 57 -20.22 -2.99 -0.91
CA ILE A 57 -19.36 -2.98 -2.11
C ILE A 57 -19.44 -1.64 -2.84
N ARG A 58 -20.64 -1.07 -3.01
CA ARG A 58 -20.81 0.23 -3.69
C ARG A 58 -20.05 1.34 -2.96
N VAL A 59 -20.18 1.43 -1.64
CA VAL A 59 -19.50 2.46 -0.84
C VAL A 59 -17.99 2.22 -0.82
N MET A 60 -17.55 0.96 -0.71
CA MET A 60 -16.14 0.61 -0.79
C MET A 60 -15.51 1.02 -2.12
N ASN A 61 -16.21 0.84 -3.25
CA ASN A 61 -15.74 1.31 -4.56
C ASN A 61 -15.57 2.83 -4.62
N GLN A 62 -16.46 3.60 -3.98
CA GLN A 62 -16.30 5.05 -3.88
C GLN A 62 -15.04 5.42 -3.08
N ILE A 63 -14.78 4.70 -1.98
CA ILE A 63 -13.57 4.89 -1.17
C ILE A 63 -12.32 4.52 -1.96
N CYS A 64 -12.34 3.45 -2.76
CA CYS A 64 -11.24 3.09 -3.65
C CYS A 64 -10.87 4.23 -4.61
N ASP A 65 -11.85 4.92 -5.16
CA ASP A 65 -11.61 6.05 -6.07
C ASP A 65 -11.07 7.26 -5.32
N LEU A 66 -11.61 7.57 -4.14
CA LEU A 66 -11.15 8.67 -3.30
C LEU A 66 -9.72 8.45 -2.79
N ALA A 67 -9.37 7.23 -2.39
CA ALA A 67 -8.05 6.87 -1.89
C ALA A 67 -6.93 7.19 -2.90
N LYS A 68 -7.23 7.18 -4.20
CA LYS A 68 -6.23 7.46 -5.25
C LYS A 68 -5.94 8.94 -5.45
N ILE A 69 -6.86 9.82 -5.04
CA ILE A 69 -6.82 11.25 -5.40
C ILE A 69 -6.95 12.22 -4.22
N LYS A 70 -7.27 11.72 -3.02
CA LYS A 70 -7.38 12.51 -1.79
C LYS A 70 -6.49 11.89 -0.73
N LYS A 71 -5.90 12.72 0.13
CA LYS A 71 -5.29 12.25 1.38
C LYS A 71 -6.44 11.98 2.36
N PHE A 72 -6.46 10.85 3.03
CA PHE A 72 -7.44 10.61 4.09
C PHE A 72 -7.00 11.29 5.40
N GLU A 73 -7.98 11.67 6.22
CA GLU A 73 -7.72 12.14 7.58
C GLU A 73 -7.06 11.06 8.45
N GLU A 74 -6.47 11.49 9.56
CA GLU A 74 -5.82 10.60 10.53
C GLU A 74 -6.80 9.51 11.02
N ASN A 75 -6.33 8.27 11.15
CA ASN A 75 -7.09 7.09 11.57
C ASN A 75 -8.21 6.61 10.61
N ALA A 76 -8.44 7.29 9.50
CA ALA A 76 -9.53 6.94 8.59
C ALA A 76 -9.33 5.58 7.89
N VAL A 77 -8.07 5.23 7.57
CA VAL A 77 -7.73 3.93 6.98
C VAL A 77 -8.07 2.80 7.94
N GLU A 78 -7.75 2.97 9.23
CA GLU A 78 -8.04 2.02 10.29
C GLU A 78 -9.54 1.86 10.50
N ALA A 79 -10.29 2.96 10.50
CA ALA A 79 -11.74 2.94 10.63
C ALA A 79 -12.41 2.20 9.45
N VAL A 80 -11.99 2.49 8.21
CA VAL A 80 -12.49 1.78 7.02
C VAL A 80 -12.12 0.31 7.07
N TRP A 81 -10.86 -0.02 7.37
CA TRP A 81 -10.41 -1.41 7.48
C TRP A 81 -11.24 -2.19 8.50
N LYS A 82 -11.42 -1.62 9.70
CA LYS A 82 -12.20 -2.24 10.77
C LYS A 82 -13.65 -2.50 10.38
N ALA A 83 -14.22 -1.65 9.53
CA ALA A 83 -15.59 -1.78 9.05
C ALA A 83 -15.79 -2.88 8.00
N VAL A 84 -14.73 -3.35 7.33
CA VAL A 84 -14.82 -4.31 6.21
C VAL A 84 -13.97 -5.57 6.37
N GLU A 85 -13.18 -5.69 7.43
CA GLU A 85 -12.30 -6.85 7.63
C GLU A 85 -13.07 -8.19 7.67
N ASP A 86 -14.34 -8.18 8.08
CA ASP A 86 -15.23 -9.33 8.08
C ASP A 86 -15.54 -9.86 6.67
N MET A 87 -15.50 -8.99 5.66
CA MET A 87 -15.78 -9.34 4.26
C MET A 87 -14.63 -10.14 3.62
N LEU A 88 -13.45 -10.18 4.27
CA LEU A 88 -12.29 -10.98 3.82
C LEU A 88 -12.29 -12.40 4.43
N SER A 89 -13.33 -12.80 5.17
CA SER A 89 -13.42 -14.18 5.69
C SER A 89 -13.59 -15.19 4.54
N PRO A 90 -12.98 -16.39 4.61
CA PRO A 90 -13.15 -17.46 3.62
C PRO A 90 -14.61 -17.87 3.34
N GLU A 91 -15.50 -17.64 4.30
CA GLU A 91 -16.92 -17.95 4.29
C GLU A 91 -17.74 -16.91 3.50
N GLN A 92 -17.16 -15.75 3.21
CA GLN A 92 -17.77 -14.71 2.41
C GLN A 92 -17.73 -15.07 0.92
N PRO A 93 -18.70 -14.61 0.12
CA PRO A 93 -18.69 -14.87 -1.31
C PRO A 93 -17.51 -14.14 -2.00
N PRO A 94 -17.03 -14.64 -3.16
CA PRO A 94 -15.85 -14.07 -3.82
C PRO A 94 -15.96 -12.57 -4.11
N GLU A 95 -17.15 -12.07 -4.43
CA GLU A 95 -17.36 -10.64 -4.71
C GLU A 95 -17.06 -9.77 -3.48
N ALA A 96 -17.38 -10.25 -2.27
CA ALA A 96 -17.07 -9.56 -1.03
C ALA A 96 -15.56 -9.50 -0.79
N ARG A 97 -14.89 -10.66 -0.90
CA ARG A 97 -13.45 -10.80 -0.65
C ARG A 97 -12.63 -9.99 -1.66
N HIS A 98 -12.98 -10.09 -2.94
CA HIS A 98 -12.34 -9.32 -4.01
C HIS A 98 -12.48 -7.82 -3.81
N ALA A 99 -13.65 -7.36 -3.36
CA ALA A 99 -13.87 -5.93 -3.14
C ALA A 99 -12.98 -5.41 -1.99
N VAL A 100 -12.76 -6.19 -0.92
CA VAL A 100 -11.79 -5.84 0.13
C VAL A 100 -10.35 -5.84 -0.38
N LEU A 101 -9.96 -6.83 -1.18
CA LEU A 101 -8.61 -6.87 -1.79
C LEU A 101 -8.36 -5.67 -2.71
N GLN A 102 -9.38 -5.26 -3.47
CA GLN A 102 -9.33 -4.05 -4.29
C GLN A 102 -9.20 -2.77 -3.46
N LEU A 103 -9.95 -2.68 -2.35
CA LEU A 103 -9.82 -1.58 -1.40
C LEU A 103 -8.42 -1.48 -0.82
N LEU A 104 -7.87 -2.58 -0.31
CA LEU A 104 -6.52 -2.61 0.24
C LEU A 104 -5.51 -2.14 -0.80
N ARG A 105 -5.59 -2.66 -2.03
CA ARG A 105 -4.74 -2.20 -3.14
C ARG A 105 -4.86 -0.68 -3.36
N ALA A 106 -6.08 -0.15 -3.43
CA ALA A 106 -6.31 1.27 -3.68
C ALA A 106 -5.75 2.15 -2.54
N ILE A 107 -5.96 1.76 -1.29
CA ILE A 107 -5.41 2.43 -0.11
C ILE A 107 -3.87 2.39 -0.14
N ILE A 108 -3.27 1.22 -0.39
CA ILE A 108 -1.81 1.08 -0.40
C ILE A 108 -1.17 1.93 -1.49
N GLN A 109 -1.76 1.97 -2.68
CA GLN A 109 -1.24 2.77 -3.79
C GLN A 109 -1.44 4.27 -3.58
N GLY A 110 -2.61 4.66 -3.06
CA GLY A 110 -2.98 6.07 -2.96
C GLY A 110 -2.54 6.76 -1.66
N GLN A 111 -2.47 6.01 -0.56
CA GLN A 111 -2.11 6.51 0.78
C GLN A 111 -0.73 6.05 1.23
N GLY A 112 0.04 5.34 0.40
CA GLY A 112 1.22 4.57 0.78
C GLY A 112 2.27 5.33 1.61
N GLU A 113 2.51 6.61 1.28
CA GLU A 113 3.45 7.49 2.00
C GLU A 113 3.02 7.77 3.45
N TRP A 114 1.71 7.70 3.75
CA TRP A 114 1.12 8.01 5.06
C TRP A 114 0.71 6.76 5.85
N LEU A 115 0.80 5.56 5.26
CA LEU A 115 0.39 4.33 5.95
C LEU A 115 1.32 3.90 7.09
N GLY A 116 2.61 4.26 7.02
CA GLY A 116 3.58 3.89 8.05
C GLY A 116 3.52 2.38 8.42
N PRO A 117 3.46 2.03 9.72
CA PRO A 117 3.37 0.63 10.19
C PRO A 117 2.15 -0.16 9.69
N LEU A 118 1.07 0.49 9.22
CA LEU A 118 -0.08 -0.23 8.64
C LEU A 118 0.30 -1.05 7.41
N ARG A 119 1.37 -0.67 6.70
CA ARG A 119 1.93 -1.47 5.60
C ARG A 119 2.28 -2.88 6.05
N ALA A 120 2.97 -3.01 7.20
CA ALA A 120 3.33 -4.30 7.78
C ALA A 120 2.09 -5.08 8.25
N TYR A 121 1.12 -4.38 8.83
CA TYR A 121 -0.13 -5.00 9.24
C TYR A 121 -0.88 -5.59 8.03
N PHE A 122 -1.11 -4.81 6.97
CA PHE A 122 -1.76 -5.29 5.75
C PHE A 122 -0.96 -6.39 5.05
N PHE A 123 0.37 -6.33 5.08
CA PHE A 123 1.19 -7.44 4.59
C PHE A 123 0.90 -8.74 5.33
N LYS A 124 0.83 -8.70 6.66
CA LYS A 124 0.48 -9.88 7.48
C LYS A 124 -0.93 -10.37 7.16
N VAL A 125 -1.91 -9.47 7.05
CA VAL A 125 -3.29 -9.80 6.65
C VAL A 125 -3.29 -10.59 5.34
N ILE A 126 -2.64 -10.08 4.29
CA ILE A 126 -2.66 -10.73 2.96
C ILE A 126 -1.81 -12.00 2.92
N ARG A 127 -0.73 -12.07 3.69
CA ARG A 127 0.11 -13.27 3.83
C ARG A 127 -0.62 -14.40 4.53
N ASP A 128 -1.27 -14.09 5.65
CA ASP A 128 -1.94 -15.09 6.48
C ASP A 128 -3.36 -15.40 5.98
N TYR A 129 -3.89 -14.59 5.04
CA TYR A 129 -5.11 -14.90 4.30
C TYR A 129 -5.02 -16.27 3.61
N GLN A 130 -5.97 -17.15 3.91
CA GLN A 130 -5.96 -18.55 3.48
C GLN A 130 -6.00 -18.64 1.94
N PRO A 131 -5.25 -19.57 1.32
CA PRO A 131 -5.25 -19.72 -0.13
C PRO A 131 -6.63 -20.14 -0.66
N CYS A 132 -7.32 -19.20 -1.31
CA CYS A 132 -8.37 -19.48 -2.28
C CYS A 132 -7.79 -19.19 -3.68
N ASN A 133 -7.93 -20.14 -4.62
CA ASN A 133 -7.40 -20.00 -5.97
C ASN A 133 -8.07 -18.83 -6.72
N GLU A 134 -9.34 -18.54 -6.44
CA GLU A 134 -10.10 -17.48 -7.08
C GLU A 134 -9.53 -16.09 -6.77
N ASP A 135 -8.98 -15.91 -5.56
CA ASP A 135 -8.49 -14.61 -5.09
C ASP A 135 -6.99 -14.41 -5.37
N LEU A 136 -6.30 -15.41 -5.94
CA LEU A 136 -4.84 -15.39 -6.10
C LEU A 136 -4.36 -14.17 -6.89
N SER A 137 -5.07 -13.82 -7.95
CA SER A 137 -4.75 -12.67 -8.80
C SER A 137 -4.80 -11.36 -8.00
N GLU A 138 -5.90 -11.12 -7.32
CA GLU A 138 -6.17 -9.93 -6.52
C GLU A 138 -5.17 -9.82 -5.37
N ARG A 139 -4.88 -10.93 -4.68
CA ARG A 139 -3.87 -10.98 -3.61
C ARG A 139 -2.48 -10.60 -4.10
N LEU A 140 -2.06 -11.11 -5.25
CA LEU A 140 -0.76 -10.79 -5.83
C LEU A 140 -0.67 -9.30 -6.19
N GLU A 141 -1.77 -8.69 -6.66
CA GLU A 141 -1.81 -7.25 -6.91
C GLU A 141 -1.66 -6.42 -5.62
N VAL A 142 -2.23 -6.88 -4.50
CA VAL A 142 -2.02 -6.22 -3.19
C VAL A 142 -0.56 -6.36 -2.74
N PHE A 143 0.06 -7.54 -2.90
CA PHE A 143 1.49 -7.71 -2.58
C PHE A 143 2.40 -6.84 -3.44
N LYS A 144 2.12 -6.73 -4.74
CA LYS A 144 2.86 -5.83 -5.63
C LYS A 144 2.72 -4.38 -5.20
N ALA A 145 1.52 -3.96 -4.80
CA ALA A 145 1.28 -2.61 -4.28
C ALA A 145 2.06 -2.36 -2.97
N LEU A 146 2.02 -3.31 -2.03
CA LEU A 146 2.75 -3.21 -0.76
C LEU A 146 4.26 -3.11 -0.96
N THR A 147 4.80 -3.81 -1.94
CA THR A 147 6.24 -3.91 -2.13
C THR A 147 6.81 -2.97 -3.20
N GLU A 148 5.96 -2.19 -3.88
CA GLU A 148 6.30 -1.50 -5.12
C GLU A 148 6.99 -2.41 -6.15
N ASN A 149 6.49 -3.64 -6.31
CA ASN A 149 7.12 -4.73 -7.07
C ASN A 149 8.52 -5.13 -6.53
N GLY A 150 8.66 -5.19 -5.22
CA GLY A 150 9.90 -5.55 -4.52
C GLY A 150 10.92 -4.41 -4.38
N LYS A 151 10.58 -3.17 -4.74
CA LYS A 151 11.45 -1.99 -4.62
C LYS A 151 11.43 -1.37 -3.23
N ASP A 152 10.25 -1.36 -2.60
CA ASP A 152 10.06 -0.82 -1.26
C ASP A 152 9.60 -1.94 -0.34
N ILE A 153 10.44 -2.29 0.64
CA ILE A 153 10.13 -3.28 1.66
C ILE A 153 10.05 -2.65 3.05
N THR A 154 9.92 -1.33 3.14
CA THR A 154 9.87 -0.60 4.40
C THR A 154 8.74 -1.14 5.28
N TYR A 155 9.07 -1.51 6.52
CA TYR A 155 8.22 -2.17 7.53
C TYR A 155 7.95 -3.66 7.29
N LEU A 156 8.37 -4.22 6.15
CA LEU A 156 8.10 -5.62 5.75
C LEU A 156 9.33 -6.53 5.89
N GLU A 157 10.50 -5.97 6.21
CA GLU A 157 11.81 -6.61 6.12
C GLU A 157 11.87 -7.91 6.92
N GLU A 158 11.32 -7.89 8.13
CA GLU A 158 11.28 -9.06 9.01
C GLU A 158 10.33 -10.16 8.53
N ASP A 159 9.31 -9.82 7.74
CA ASP A 159 8.23 -10.71 7.36
C ASP A 159 8.39 -11.31 5.96
N ILE A 160 9.07 -10.63 5.04
CA ILE A 160 9.32 -11.13 3.67
C ILE A 160 10.24 -12.37 3.69
N GLY A 161 11.14 -12.48 4.66
CA GLY A 161 12.03 -13.64 4.83
C GLY A 161 11.39 -14.85 5.50
N LYS A 162 10.23 -14.68 6.16
CA LYS A 162 9.54 -15.76 6.87
C LYS A 162 8.73 -16.60 5.89
N LYS A 163 9.40 -17.46 5.13
CA LYS A 163 8.72 -18.61 4.51
C LYS A 163 8.14 -19.46 5.64
N LYS A 164 6.82 -19.48 5.78
CA LYS A 164 6.15 -20.61 6.45
C LYS A 164 6.41 -21.84 5.57
N ILE A 165 7.51 -22.54 5.87
CA ILE A 165 7.70 -23.93 5.44
C ILE A 165 6.59 -24.69 6.14
N HIS A 166 5.44 -24.82 5.48
CA HIS A 166 4.43 -25.77 5.90
C HIS A 166 5.04 -27.14 5.61
N LYS A 167 5.58 -27.74 6.68
CA LYS A 167 5.94 -29.16 6.73
C LYS A 167 4.67 -29.98 6.84
#